data_AF-A0A9P0JQI0-F1
#
_entry.id   AF-A0A9P0JQI0-F1
#
_cell.length_a   1.000
_cell.length_b   1.000
_cell.length_c   1.000
_cell.angle_alpha   90.00
_cell.angle_beta   90.00
_cell.angle_gamma   90.00
#
_symmetry.space_group_name_H-M   'P 1'
#
loop_
_entity.id
_entity.type
_entity.pdbx_description
1 polymer ?
#
loop_
_entity_poly.entity_id
_entity_poly.type
_entity_poly.pdbx_seq_one_letter_code
_entity_poly.pdbx_strand_id
1 'polypeptide(L)'
;MSELHCEKYNILPSEGNRSRKKVKTPSKRENAKRNRYSAKLLPTFPKCGHVAKPYQPFQCISLLTMREIKIFYDSFYKTSEKVTQDNFILKHCSVTDPKRSRK
;
A
#
# COMPACT_ATOMS: atom_id res chain seq x y z
N MET A 1 53.88 -18.72 6.21
CA MET A 1 52.59 -18.66 5.49
C MET A 1 51.52 -19.01 6.51
N SER A 2 50.81 -18.00 7.01
CA SER A 2 49.81 -18.14 8.07
C SER A 2 48.49 -18.64 7.47
N GLU A 3 48.13 -19.88 7.75
CA GLU A 3 46.83 -20.45 7.39
C GLU A 3 45.74 -19.78 8.23
N LEU A 4 44.86 -19.05 7.56
CA LEU A 4 43.65 -18.47 8.12
C LEU A 4 42.67 -19.61 8.44
N HIS A 5 42.59 -20.02 9.70
CA HIS A 5 41.48 -20.84 10.19
C HIS A 5 40.20 -19.98 10.19
N CYS A 6 39.35 -20.16 9.18
CA CYS A 6 37.99 -19.64 9.18
C CYS A 6 37.14 -20.56 10.06
N GLU A 7 37.04 -20.25 11.35
CA GLU A 7 36.08 -20.90 12.24
C GLU A 7 34.67 -20.57 11.76
N LYS A 8 33.99 -21.56 11.17
CA LYS A 8 32.56 -21.51 10.89
C LYS A 8 31.82 -21.44 12.23
N TYR A 9 31.40 -20.24 12.62
CA TYR A 9 30.44 -20.08 13.72
C TYR A 9 29.14 -20.78 13.32
N ASN A 10 28.89 -21.96 13.90
CA ASN A 10 27.58 -22.58 13.91
C ASN A 10 26.67 -21.72 14.80
N ILE A 11 25.99 -20.75 14.21
CA ILE A 11 24.95 -19.98 14.89
C ILE A 11 23.77 -20.93 15.13
N LEU A 12 23.76 -21.59 16.29
CA LEU A 12 22.59 -22.33 16.74
C LEU A 12 21.47 -21.32 17.06
N PRO A 13 20.22 -21.58 16.64
CA PRO A 13 19.10 -20.71 17.00
C PRO A 13 19.01 -20.60 18.52
N SER A 14 18.82 -19.38 19.02
CA SER A 14 18.60 -19.13 20.45
C SER A 14 17.45 -20.00 20.96
N GLU A 15 17.70 -20.78 22.01
CA GLU A 15 16.67 -21.51 22.76
C GLU A 15 15.82 -20.50 23.56
N GLY A 16 15.01 -19.76 22.83
CA GLY A 16 14.21 -18.68 23.36
C GLY A 16 12.99 -19.21 24.11
N ASN A 17 13.14 -19.49 25.40
CA ASN A 17 12.03 -19.54 26.37
C ASN A 17 11.38 -18.16 26.61
N ARG A 18 11.53 -17.21 25.68
CA ARG A 18 10.69 -16.01 25.61
C ARG A 18 9.43 -16.42 24.88
N SER A 19 8.49 -17.02 25.61
CA SER A 19 7.15 -17.29 25.10
C SER A 19 6.64 -16.02 24.43
N ARG A 20 6.55 -16.01 23.10
CA ARG A 20 6.05 -14.84 22.36
C ARG A 20 4.67 -14.53 22.93
N LYS A 21 4.43 -13.28 23.35
CA LYS A 21 3.12 -12.85 23.86
C LYS A 21 2.05 -13.33 22.88
N LYS A 22 1.09 -14.14 23.36
CA LYS A 22 0.02 -14.67 22.51
C LYS A 22 -0.73 -13.50 21.89
N VAL A 23 -0.62 -13.34 20.58
CA VAL A 23 -1.36 -12.32 19.84
C VAL A 23 -2.83 -12.71 19.89
N LYS A 24 -3.68 -11.81 20.39
CA LYS A 24 -5.13 -12.05 20.46
C LYS A 24 -5.65 -12.17 19.03
N THR A 25 -6.20 -13.33 18.68
CA THR A 25 -6.79 -13.54 17.36
C THR A 25 -8.15 -12.82 17.31
N PRO A 26 -8.43 -12.05 16.24
CA PRO A 26 -9.75 -11.47 16.04
C PRO A 26 -10.82 -12.55 15.92
N SER A 27 -12.04 -12.23 16.37
CA SER A 27 -13.17 -13.15 16.26
C SER A 27 -13.50 -13.49 14.81
N LYS A 28 -14.15 -14.63 14.54
CA LYS A 28 -14.61 -15.02 13.20
C LYS A 28 -15.45 -13.91 12.55
N ARG A 29 -16.33 -13.28 13.33
CA ARG A 29 -17.20 -12.17 12.89
C ARG A 29 -16.39 -10.94 12.47
N GLU A 30 -15.35 -10.60 13.23
CA GLU A 30 -14.49 -9.47 12.93
C GLU A 30 -13.63 -9.73 11.68
N ASN A 31 -13.11 -10.95 11.52
CA ASN A 31 -12.42 -11.36 10.30
C ASN A 31 -13.34 -11.29 9.08
N ALA A 32 -14.57 -11.78 9.19
CA ALA A 32 -15.55 -11.69 8.10
C ALA A 32 -15.86 -10.23 7.74
N LYS A 33 -15.97 -9.34 8.74
CA LYS A 33 -16.16 -7.90 8.52
C LYS A 33 -14.94 -7.31 7.79
N ARG A 34 -13.72 -7.58 8.26
CA ARG A 34 -12.48 -7.10 7.62
C ARG A 34 -12.38 -7.59 6.17
N ASN A 35 -12.58 -8.88 5.93
CA ASN A 35 -12.52 -9.47 4.59
C ASN A 35 -13.56 -8.90 3.62
N ARG A 36 -14.73 -8.49 4.12
CA ARG A 36 -15.79 -7.87 3.30
C ARG A 36 -15.39 -6.48 2.81
N TYR A 37 -14.68 -5.72 3.64
CA TYR A 37 -14.31 -4.33 3.35
C TYR A 37 -12.84 -4.16 2.95
N SER A 38 -12.05 -5.23 2.94
CA SER A 38 -10.69 -5.23 2.42
C SER A 38 -10.69 -5.33 0.90
N ALA A 39 -9.61 -4.86 0.30
CA ALA A 39 -9.33 -5.13 -1.09
C ALA A 39 -9.30 -6.64 -1.38
N LYS A 40 -9.89 -7.04 -2.50
CA LYS A 40 -9.91 -8.44 -2.95
C LYS A 40 -8.68 -8.80 -3.78
N LEU A 41 -8.04 -7.81 -4.38
CA LEU A 41 -6.92 -7.95 -5.30
C LEU A 41 -5.82 -6.96 -4.93
N LEU A 42 -4.59 -7.26 -5.33
CA LEU A 42 -3.50 -6.31 -5.22
C LEU A 42 -3.71 -5.15 -6.20
N PRO A 43 -3.30 -3.92 -5.83
CA PRO A 43 -3.38 -2.80 -6.74
C PRO A 43 -2.44 -3.03 -7.93
N THR A 44 -2.93 -2.70 -9.13
CA THR A 44 -2.13 -2.69 -10.35
C THR A 44 -1.47 -1.33 -10.54
N PHE A 45 -0.25 -1.32 -11.08
CA PHE A 45 0.39 -0.06 -11.46
C PHE A 45 -0.46 0.67 -12.52
N PRO A 46 -0.71 1.98 -12.37
CA PRO A 46 -1.52 2.71 -13.34
C PRO A 46 -0.82 2.75 -14.70
N LYS A 47 -1.54 2.34 -15.74
CA LYS A 47 -1.09 2.45 -17.14
C LYS A 47 -1.43 3.85 -17.67
N CYS A 48 -0.74 4.87 -17.18
CA CYS A 48 -0.94 6.23 -17.66
C CYS A 48 0.10 6.61 -18.71
N GLY A 49 -0.32 7.26 -19.80
CA GLY A 49 0.58 7.78 -20.84
C GLY A 49 1.15 9.18 -20.54
N HIS A 50 1.26 9.56 -19.27
CA HIS A 50 1.79 10.87 -18.88
C HIS A 50 3.30 10.94 -19.14
N VAL A 51 3.67 11.31 -20.37
CA VAL A 51 5.05 11.64 -20.74
C VAL A 51 5.38 13.02 -20.17
N ALA A 52 6.51 13.16 -19.45
CA ALA A 52 6.91 14.48 -18.93
C ALA A 52 6.96 15.48 -20.08
N LYS A 53 6.28 16.60 -19.90
CA LYS A 53 6.53 17.82 -20.67
C LYS A 53 7.53 18.66 -19.89
N PRO A 54 8.33 19.53 -20.54
CA PRO A 54 9.30 20.41 -19.86
C PRO A 54 8.68 21.22 -18.70
N TYR A 55 7.39 21.53 -18.79
CA TYR A 55 6.62 22.32 -17.80
C TYR A 55 5.79 21.48 -16.81
N GLN A 56 5.83 20.15 -16.91
CA GLN A 56 5.17 19.22 -15.99
C GLN A 56 6.13 18.06 -15.65
N PRO A 57 7.05 18.27 -14.69
CA PRO A 57 8.09 17.30 -14.37
C PRO A 57 7.57 16.06 -13.63
N PHE A 58 6.33 16.09 -13.13
CA PHE A 58 5.76 15.00 -12.34
C PHE A 58 5.22 13.88 -13.24
N GLN A 59 6.07 12.89 -13.55
CA GLN A 59 5.64 11.67 -14.22
C GLN A 59 5.11 10.66 -13.22
N CYS A 60 3.93 10.11 -13.48
CA CYS A 60 3.39 9.01 -12.67
C CYS A 60 4.25 7.73 -12.77
N ILE A 61 4.93 7.48 -13.89
CA ILE A 61 5.72 6.26 -14.12
C ILE A 61 7.06 6.29 -13.38
N SER A 62 7.74 7.43 -13.31
CA SER A 62 9.06 7.52 -12.67
C SER A 62 9.04 7.98 -11.21
N LEU A 63 7.95 8.58 -10.74
CA LEU A 63 7.85 9.08 -9.35
C LEU A 63 7.02 8.19 -8.42
N LEU A 64 6.02 7.46 -8.92
CA LEU A 64 5.26 6.56 -8.05
C LEU A 64 5.92 5.19 -7.97
N THR A 65 6.21 4.78 -6.74
CA THR A 65 6.63 3.43 -6.41
C THR A 65 5.39 2.55 -6.17
N MET A 66 5.53 1.24 -6.40
CA MET A 66 4.50 0.26 -6.00
C MET A 66 4.16 0.33 -4.51
N ARG A 67 5.11 0.78 -3.68
CA ARG A 67 4.89 0.99 -2.25
C ARG A 67 3.88 2.11 -1.99
N GLU A 68 4.01 3.24 -2.66
CA GLU A 68 3.07 4.37 -2.52
C GLU A 68 1.69 4.01 -3.03
N ILE A 69 1.61 3.30 -4.15
CA ILE A 69 0.35 2.78 -4.69
C ILE A 69 -0.32 1.87 -3.66
N LYS A 70 0.44 0.96 -3.04
CA LYS A 70 -0.09 0.09 -1.99
C LYS A 70 -0.58 0.89 -0.78
N ILE A 71 0.18 1.88 -0.31
CA ILE A 71 -0.21 2.72 0.84
C ILE A 71 -1.50 3.48 0.53
N PHE A 72 -1.61 4.06 -0.66
CA PHE A 72 -2.82 4.77 -1.11
C PHE A 72 -4.03 3.82 -1.15
N TYR A 73 -3.85 2.64 -1.74
CA TYR A 73 -4.89 1.63 -1.87
C TYR A 73 -5.35 1.11 -0.50
N ASP A 74 -4.41 0.80 0.40
CA ASP A 74 -4.71 0.37 1.77
C ASP A 74 -5.43 1.49 2.57
N SER A 75 -5.07 2.76 2.33
CA SER A 75 -5.69 3.91 2.99
C SER A 75 -7.15 4.08 2.61
N PHE A 76 -7.50 3.82 1.35
CA PHE A 76 -8.89 3.85 0.86
C PHE A 76 -9.78 2.83 1.58
N TYR A 77 -9.29 1.60 1.79
CA TYR A 77 -10.04 0.53 2.46
C TYR A 77 -9.94 0.55 3.99
N LYS A 78 -9.24 1.53 4.59
CA LYS A 78 -9.11 1.64 6.05
C LYS A 78 -10.45 1.92 6.74
N THR A 79 -11.36 2.59 6.04
CA THR A 79 -12.71 2.94 6.53
C THR A 79 -13.76 2.35 5.61
N SER A 80 -14.83 1.77 6.18
CA SER A 80 -15.96 1.22 5.42
C SER A 80 -17.08 2.24 5.17
N GLU A 81 -16.93 3.47 5.67
CA GLU A 81 -17.92 4.52 5.51
C GLU A 81 -17.82 5.14 4.11
N LYS A 82 -18.94 5.21 3.39
CA LYS A 82 -18.97 5.69 2.01
C LYS A 82 -18.57 7.16 1.90
N VAL A 83 -19.06 7.99 2.83
CA VAL A 83 -18.79 9.43 2.83
C VAL A 83 -17.29 9.71 2.96
N THR A 84 -16.58 8.97 3.81
CA THR A 84 -15.13 9.15 3.97
C THR A 84 -14.37 8.69 2.73
N GLN A 85 -14.81 7.61 2.07
CA GLN A 85 -14.23 7.13 0.81
C GLN A 85 -14.46 8.12 -0.34
N ASP A 86 -15.66 8.67 -0.48
CA ASP A 86 -15.98 9.67 -1.50
C ASP A 86 -15.13 10.94 -1.29
N ASN A 87 -15.05 11.43 -0.05
CA ASN A 87 -14.21 12.58 0.30
C ASN A 87 -12.71 12.32 0.01
N PHE A 88 -12.25 11.09 0.23
CA PHE A 88 -10.89 10.69 -0.11
C PHE A 88 -10.63 10.77 -1.61
N ILE A 89 -11.57 10.31 -2.45
CA ILE A 89 -11.47 10.42 -3.91
C ILE A 89 -11.44 11.90 -4.32
N LEU A 90 -12.38 12.70 -3.80
CA LEU A 90 -12.49 14.12 -4.14
C LEU A 90 -11.22 14.93 -3.84
N LYS A 91 -10.49 14.57 -2.78
CA LYS A 91 -9.19 15.20 -2.44
C LYS A 91 -8.15 15.06 -3.55
N HIS A 92 -8.27 14.04 -4.39
CA HIS A 92 -7.32 13.70 -5.45
C HIS A 92 -7.85 13.92 -6.86
N CYS A 93 -9.08 14.44 -7.01
CA CYS A 93 -9.66 14.79 -8.29
C CYS A 93 -9.60 16.29 -8.54
N SER A 94 -9.37 16.69 -9.79
CA SER A 94 -9.59 18.06 -10.24
C SER A 94 -10.96 18.16 -10.89
N VAL A 95 -11.71 19.20 -10.53
CA VAL A 95 -12.97 19.55 -11.20
C VAL A 95 -12.63 20.45 -12.38
N THR A 96 -13.21 20.18 -13.54
CA THR A 96 -13.12 21.06 -14.71
C THR A 96 -14.53 21.42 -15.14
N ASP A 97 -14.75 22.71 -15.39
CA ASP A 97 -16.05 23.16 -15.86
C ASP A 97 -16.35 22.57 -17.25
N PRO A 98 -17.61 22.16 -17.50
CA PRO A 98 -17.99 21.61 -18.79
C PRO A 98 -17.77 22.65 -19.90
N LYS A 99 -16.95 22.29 -20.90
CA LYS A 99 -16.57 23.16 -22.03
C LYS A 99 -17.76 23.70 -22.85
N ARG A 100 -18.92 23.05 -22.78
CA ARG A 100 -20.17 23.51 -23.39
C ARG A 100 -21.30 23.39 -22.39
N SER A 101 -21.88 24.53 -22.02
CA SER A 101 -23.22 24.59 -21.46
C SER A 101 -24.21 24.63 -22.61
N ARG A 102 -25.13 23.66 -22.68
CA ARG A 102 -26.31 23.77 -23.55
C ARG A 102 -27.26 24.75 -22.85
N LYS A 103 -27.16 26.03 -23.21
CA LYS A 103 -28.31 26.93 -23.10
C LYS A 103 -29.27 26.63 -24.23
#